data_AF-A0AAD9D6R5-F1
#
_entry.id   AF-A0AAD9D6R5-F1
#
_cell.length_a   1.000
_cell.length_b   1.000
_cell.length_c   1.000
_cell.angle_alpha   90.00
_cell.angle_beta   90.00
_cell.angle_gamma   90.00
#
_symmetry.space_group_name_H-M   'P 1'
#
loop_
_entity.id
_entity.type
_entity.pdbx_description
1 polymer ?
#
loop_
_entity_poly.entity_id
_entity_poly.type
_entity_poly.pdbx_seq_one_letter_code
_entity_poly.pdbx_strand_id
1 'polypeptide(L)'
;MICLSDLPTGALAHVSSYLAAPSRALFAVALKFEDVDSSAAVIGCRWVALDFGDIEKDLVTKLSDDDIRGVLLSIDAVNNLRSLRLTNCINITGVGLDPLRASRIIRQI
;
A
#
# COMPACT_ATOMS: atom_id res chain seq x y z
N MET A 1 -10.09 5.92 25.03
CA MET A 1 -9.91 6.44 23.66
C MET A 1 -9.89 5.22 22.76
N ILE A 2 -10.85 5.10 21.85
CA ILE A 2 -10.97 3.93 20.96
C ILE A 2 -10.20 4.27 19.70
N CYS A 3 -9.20 3.48 19.36
CA CYS A 3 -8.43 3.61 18.12
C CYS A 3 -9.05 2.74 17.02
N LEU A 4 -8.88 3.14 15.76
CA LEU A 4 -9.38 2.36 14.62
C LEU A 4 -8.72 0.97 14.53
N SER A 5 -7.49 0.84 15.04
CA SER A 5 -6.75 -0.42 15.20
C SER A 5 -7.37 -1.37 16.23
N ASP A 6 -8.26 -0.89 17.10
CA ASP A 6 -8.93 -1.72 18.11
C ASP A 6 -10.18 -2.41 17.55
N LEU A 7 -10.56 -2.09 16.30
CA LEU A 7 -11.68 -2.72 15.62
C LEU A 7 -11.35 -4.14 15.17
N PRO A 8 -12.35 -5.04 15.10
CA PRO A 8 -12.16 -6.38 14.57
C PRO A 8 -11.65 -6.35 13.12
N THR A 9 -10.68 -7.20 12.79
CA THR A 9 -10.11 -7.32 11.43
C THR A 9 -11.18 -7.55 10.37
N GLY A 10 -12.28 -8.25 10.70
CA GLY A 10 -13.41 -8.44 9.78
C GLY A 10 -14.12 -7.13 9.38
N ALA A 11 -14.28 -6.19 10.32
CA ALA A 11 -14.88 -4.88 10.03
C ALA A 11 -13.93 -4.03 9.17
N LEU A 12 -12.63 -4.05 9.49
CA LEU A 12 -11.59 -3.34 8.73
C LEU A 12 -11.46 -3.89 7.31
N ALA A 13 -11.51 -5.22 7.15
CA ALA A 13 -11.52 -5.88 5.85
C ALA A 13 -12.73 -5.47 5.02
N HIS A 14 -13.92 -5.46 5.63
CA HIS A 14 -15.15 -5.05 4.95
C HIS A 14 -15.06 -3.59 4.46
N VAL A 15 -14.60 -2.65 5.31
CA VAL A 15 -14.41 -1.25 4.92
C VAL A 15 -13.38 -1.13 3.79
N SER A 16 -12.26 -1.86 3.89
CA SER A 16 -11.20 -1.83 2.88
C SER A 16 -11.68 -2.34 1.52
N SER A 17 -12.67 -3.22 1.46
CA SER A 17 -13.20 -3.73 0.18
C SER A 17 -13.82 -2.66 -0.71
N TYR A 18 -14.23 -1.51 -0.15
CA TYR A 18 -14.76 -0.36 -0.88
C TYR A 18 -13.69 0.61 -1.36
N LEU A 19 -12.46 0.47 -0.88
CA LEU A 19 -11.37 1.37 -1.23
C LEU A 19 -10.71 0.90 -2.54
N ALA A 20 -10.25 1.86 -3.35
CA ALA A 20 -9.38 1.56 -4.48
C ALA A 20 -8.08 0.90 -3.98
N ALA A 21 -7.42 0.13 -4.84
CA ALA A 21 -6.19 -0.58 -4.52
C ALA A 21 -5.16 0.30 -3.78
N PRO A 22 -4.67 1.44 -4.30
CA PRO A 22 -3.65 2.22 -3.60
C PRO A 22 -4.12 2.73 -2.22
N SER A 23 -5.41 3.08 -2.09
CA SER A 23 -6.00 3.50 -0.81
C SER A 23 -6.09 2.35 0.21
N ARG A 24 -6.34 1.12 -0.23
CA ARG A 24 -6.34 -0.07 0.65
C ARG A 24 -4.98 -0.36 1.23
N ALA A 25 -3.93 -0.24 0.40
CA ALA A 25 -2.58 -0.45 0.86
C ALA A 25 -2.15 0.63 1.87
N LEU A 26 -2.46 1.90 1.59
CA LEU A 26 -2.22 2.99 2.53
C LEU A 26 -3.00 2.83 3.83
N PHE A 27 -4.26 2.38 3.75
CA PHE A 27 -5.09 2.11 4.92
C PHE A 27 -4.47 1.04 5.83
N ALA A 28 -3.92 -0.04 5.24
CA ALA A 28 -3.22 -1.06 5.99
C ALA A 28 -1.94 -0.54 6.67
N VAL A 29 -1.18 0.32 5.98
CA VAL A 29 0.00 0.99 6.56
C VAL A 29 -0.38 1.87 7.74
N ALA A 30 -1.46 2.65 7.61
CA ALA A 30 -1.93 3.55 8.67
C ALA A 30 -2.40 2.80 9.92
N LEU A 31 -2.99 1.60 9.74
CA LEU A 31 -3.43 0.75 10.84
C LEU A 31 -2.27 0.06 11.60
N LYS A 32 -1.02 0.18 11.11
CA LYS A 32 0.18 -0.42 11.71
C LYS A 32 -0.02 -1.90 12.04
N PHE A 33 -0.53 -2.68 11.09
CA PHE A 33 -0.58 -4.12 11.27
C PHE A 33 0.86 -4.67 11.33
N GLU A 34 1.34 -4.92 12.54
CA GLU A 34 2.56 -5.69 12.82
C GLU A 34 2.37 -7.18 12.47
N ASP A 35 1.11 -7.62 12.40
CA ASP A 35 0.70 -8.99 12.16
C ASP A 35 0.33 -9.21 10.67
N VAL A 36 1.09 -10.09 10.01
CA VAL A 36 1.01 -10.34 8.56
C VAL A 36 -0.34 -10.94 8.18
N ASP A 37 -0.91 -11.80 9.03
CA ASP A 37 -2.18 -12.50 8.78
C ASP A 37 -3.37 -11.53 8.81
N SER A 38 -3.36 -10.58 9.74
CA SER A 38 -4.38 -9.53 9.84
C SER A 38 -4.31 -8.54 8.69
N SER A 39 -3.10 -8.22 8.21
CA SER A 39 -2.91 -7.32 7.06
C SER A 39 -3.44 -7.92 5.76
N ALA A 40 -3.30 -9.23 5.55
CA ALA A 40 -3.75 -9.91 4.34
C ALA A 40 -5.28 -9.83 4.14
N ALA A 41 -6.06 -9.83 5.22
CA ALA A 41 -7.52 -9.69 5.15
C ALA A 41 -7.97 -8.29 4.66
N VAL A 42 -7.21 -7.24 4.98
CA VAL A 42 -7.49 -5.84 4.60
C VAL A 42 -6.92 -5.55 3.20
N ILE A 43 -5.68 -5.97 2.97
CA ILE A 43 -4.92 -5.77 1.74
C ILE A 43 -5.40 -6.67 0.61
N GLY A 44 -5.97 -7.83 0.91
CA GLY A 44 -6.42 -8.82 -0.07
C GLY A 44 -5.27 -9.46 -0.86
N CYS A 45 -5.60 -10.52 -1.61
CA CYS A 45 -4.60 -11.53 -1.98
C CYS A 45 -3.88 -11.32 -3.33
N ARG A 46 -3.99 -10.16 -4.01
CA ARG A 46 -3.36 -10.03 -5.34
C ARG A 46 -3.02 -8.60 -5.76
N TRP A 47 -1.72 -8.33 -5.86
CA TRP A 47 -1.17 -7.02 -6.25
C TRP A 47 -0.23 -7.15 -7.45
N VAL A 48 -0.81 -7.32 -8.65
CA VAL A 48 -0.01 -7.42 -9.89
C VAL A 48 0.40 -6.03 -10.40
N ALA A 49 -0.49 -5.05 -10.24
CA ALA A 49 -0.26 -3.67 -10.61
C ALA A 49 -0.73 -2.75 -9.48
N LEU A 50 0.03 -1.69 -9.23
CA LEU A 50 -0.29 -0.66 -8.25
C LEU A 50 -0.13 0.71 -8.93
N ASP A 51 -1.22 1.46 -8.96
CA ASP A 51 -1.25 2.80 -9.54
C ASP A 51 -1.84 3.77 -8.54
N PHE A 52 -1.10 4.85 -8.25
CA PHE A 52 -1.55 5.91 -7.35
C PHE A 52 -2.46 6.94 -8.05
N GLY A 53 -2.77 6.75 -9.33
CA GLY A 53 -3.68 7.61 -10.10
C GLY A 53 -5.12 7.65 -9.59
N ASP A 54 -5.56 6.59 -8.90
CA ASP A 54 -6.89 6.50 -8.28
C ASP A 54 -6.98 7.25 -6.94
N ILE A 55 -5.89 7.84 -6.48
CA ILE A 55 -5.85 8.67 -5.27
C ILE A 55 -6.00 10.14 -5.63
N GLU A 56 -6.74 10.88 -4.81
CA GLU A 56 -6.89 12.32 -4.93
C GLU A 56 -5.53 13.03 -4.94
N LYS A 57 -5.38 14.01 -5.84
CA LYS A 57 -4.12 14.75 -6.06
C LYS A 57 -3.55 15.37 -4.78
N ASP A 58 -4.42 15.88 -3.91
CA ASP A 58 -4.01 16.53 -2.66
C ASP A 58 -3.50 15.53 -1.62
N LEU A 59 -3.83 14.24 -1.76
CA LEU A 59 -3.33 13.18 -0.89
C LEU A 59 -2.00 12.61 -1.41
N VAL A 60 -1.87 12.36 -2.72
CA VAL A 60 -0.61 11.85 -3.31
C VAL A 60 0.56 12.83 -3.19
N THR A 61 0.29 14.14 -3.14
CA THR A 61 1.33 15.16 -2.91
C THR A 61 1.88 15.15 -1.48
N LYS A 62 1.14 14.57 -0.53
CA LYS A 62 1.55 14.42 0.88
C LYS A 62 2.26 13.10 1.15
N LEU A 63 2.23 12.16 0.21
CA LEU A 63 2.92 10.88 0.36
C LEU A 63 4.43 11.09 0.37
N SER A 64 5.08 10.41 1.31
CA SER A 64 6.51 10.36 1.48
C SER A 64 7.09 9.03 1.01
N ASP A 65 8.41 8.98 0.82
CA ASP A 65 9.12 7.73 0.57
C ASP A 65 8.87 6.66 1.65
N ASP A 66 8.63 7.08 2.91
CA ASP A 66 8.31 6.16 4.01
C ASP A 66 6.93 5.50 3.82
N ASP A 67 5.94 6.26 3.35
CA ASP A 67 4.60 5.73 3.05
C ASP A 67 4.65 4.74 1.89
N ILE A 68 5.40 5.08 0.82
CA ILE A 68 5.60 4.20 -0.33
C ILE A 68 6.32 2.92 0.09
N ARG A 69 7.37 3.03 0.91
CA ARG A 69 8.08 1.87 1.45
C ARG A 69 7.14 0.97 2.25
N GLY A 70 6.34 1.57 3.14
CA GLY A 70 5.34 0.85 3.92
C GLY A 70 4.37 0.08 3.03
N VAL A 71 3.79 0.74 2.03
CA VAL A 71 2.88 0.11 1.07
C VAL A 71 3.52 -1.07 0.35
N LEU A 72 4.74 -0.91 -0.16
CA LEU A 72 5.44 -1.96 -0.89
C LEU A 72 5.74 -3.18 -0.02
N LEU A 73 6.06 -2.97 1.26
CA LEU A 73 6.25 -4.05 2.22
C LEU A 73 4.93 -4.73 2.55
N SER A 74 3.86 -3.96 2.80
CA SER A 74 2.55 -4.48 3.18
C SER A 74 1.93 -5.37 2.11
N ILE A 75 2.16 -5.08 0.83
CA ILE A 75 1.61 -5.89 -0.28
C ILE A 75 2.56 -7.00 -0.77
N ASP A 76 3.68 -7.21 -0.07
CA ASP A 76 4.76 -8.10 -0.51
C ASP A 76 5.15 -7.83 -1.98
N ALA A 77 5.40 -6.56 -2.29
CA ALA A 77 5.57 -6.09 -3.66
C ALA A 77 6.76 -6.76 -4.37
N VAL A 78 7.80 -7.13 -3.62
CA VAL A 78 9.01 -7.77 -4.15
C VAL A 78 8.69 -9.07 -4.90
N ASN A 79 7.68 -9.83 -4.42
CA ASN A 79 7.28 -11.13 -4.97
C ASN A 79 6.02 -11.07 -5.82
N ASN A 80 5.17 -10.03 -5.68
CA ASN A 80 3.87 -9.97 -6.34
C ASN A 80 3.73 -8.88 -7.42
N LEU A 81 4.42 -7.74 -7.27
CA LEU A 81 4.20 -6.54 -8.08
C LEU A 81 4.98 -6.57 -9.39
N ARG A 82 4.27 -6.44 -10.52
CA ARG A 82 4.86 -6.37 -11.87
C ARG A 82 4.88 -4.97 -12.47
N SER A 83 3.93 -4.13 -12.07
CA SER A 83 3.82 -2.74 -12.53
C SER A 83 3.56 -1.82 -11.34
N LEU A 84 4.42 -0.83 -11.16
CA LEU A 84 4.22 0.28 -10.25
C LEU A 84 4.01 1.54 -11.08
N ARG A 85 3.03 2.37 -10.73
CA ARG A 85 2.83 3.70 -11.30
C ARG A 85 2.64 4.70 -10.18
N LEU A 86 3.64 5.55 -9.97
CA LEU A 86 3.63 6.64 -9.00
C LEU A 86 2.91 7.87 -9.55
N THR A 87 1.76 7.68 -10.20
CA THR A 87 1.02 8.75 -10.88
C THR A 87 0.71 9.87 -9.89
N ASN A 88 1.15 11.10 -10.19
CA ASN A 88 1.00 12.31 -9.36
C ASN A 88 1.73 12.29 -8.00
N CYS A 89 2.55 11.28 -7.68
CA CYS A 89 3.39 11.26 -6.48
C CYS A 89 4.66 12.11 -6.67
N ILE A 90 4.51 13.43 -6.68
CA ILE A 90 5.59 14.38 -7.02
C ILE A 90 6.66 14.56 -5.94
N ASN A 91 6.37 14.15 -4.70
CA ASN A 91 7.26 14.37 -3.53
C ASN A 91 8.14 13.16 -3.20
N ILE A 92 8.18 12.16 -4.08
CA ILE A 92 8.93 10.91 -3.88
C ILE A 92 10.32 11.05 -4.47
N THR A 93 11.35 10.79 -3.65
CA THR A 93 12.76 10.86 -4.05
C THR A 93 13.27 9.54 -4.62
N GLY A 94 12.58 8.43 -4.35
CA GLY A 94 12.90 7.09 -4.81
C GLY A 94 13.55 6.20 -3.74
N VAL A 95 13.89 6.75 -2.57
CA VAL A 95 14.37 5.96 -1.41
C VAL A 95 13.31 4.93 -0.97
N GLY A 96 12.04 5.26 -1.11
CA GLY A 96 10.92 4.38 -0.78
C GLY A 96 10.82 3.15 -1.66
N LEU A 97 11.50 3.13 -2.81
CA LEU A 97 11.51 2.00 -3.75
C LEU A 97 12.58 0.96 -3.43
N ASP A 98 13.36 1.15 -2.37
CA ASP A 98 14.38 0.20 -1.93
C ASP A 98 13.89 -1.26 -1.81
N PRO A 99 12.66 -1.55 -1.31
CA PRO A 99 12.14 -2.92 -1.25
C PRO A 99 12.08 -3.63 -2.62
N LEU A 100 11.97 -2.88 -3.72
CA LEU A 100 11.92 -3.44 -5.07
C LEU A 100 13.29 -3.78 -5.64
N ARG A 101 14.40 -3.36 -5.00
CA ARG A 101 15.76 -3.71 -5.46
C ARG A 101 15.99 -5.21 -5.57
N ALA A 102 15.35 -5.98 -4.69
CA ALA A 102 15.42 -7.45 -4.70
C ALA A 102 14.39 -8.10 -5.64
N SER A 103 13.49 -7.32 -6.26
CA SER A 103 12.43 -7.87 -7.09
C SER A 103 12.99 -8.37 -8.43
N ARG A 104 12.66 -9.63 -8.76
CA ARG A 104 12.98 -10.25 -10.05
C ARG A 104 11.80 -10.22 -11.03
N ILE A 105 10.65 -9.74 -10.58
CA ILE A 105 9.40 -9.82 -11.33
C ILE A 105 8.85 -8.45 -11.75
N ILE A 106 9.31 -7.35 -11.13
CA ILE A 106 8.94 -6.00 -11.52
C ILE A 106 9.39 -5.75 -12.97
N ARG A 107 8.48 -5.24 -13.79
CA ARG A 107 8.72 -4.99 -15.23
C ARG A 107 8.63 -3.52 -15.59
N GLN A 108 7.85 -2.77 -14.84
CA GLN A 108 7.58 -1.37 -15.11
C GLN A 108 7.44 -0.59 -13.80
N ILE A 109 8.05 0.59 -13.78
CA ILE A 109 7.95 1.63 -12.75
C ILE A 109 7.60 2.94 -13.45
#